data_AF-A0A8T4ECV3-F1
#
_entry.id   AF-A0A8T4ECV3-F1
#
_cell.length_a   1.000
_cell.length_b   1.000
_cell.length_c   1.000
_cell.angle_alpha   90.00
_cell.angle_beta   90.00
_cell.angle_gamma   90.00
#
_symmetry.space_group_name_H-M   'P 1'
#
loop_
_entity.id
_entity.type
_entity.pdbx_description
1 polymer ?
#
loop_
_entity_poly.entity_id
_entity_poly.type
_entity_poly.pdbx_seq_one_letter_code
_entity_poly.pdbx_strand_id
1 'polypeptide(L)'
;MISDPQFTEAGIDDRQIRVQSLGQLITTENQGQFEKLLRGISWSGVVEITDWSLYAIEALIKVCADENLSLTLKHEARFFMPIHFPQGKMLKSFAKALIAGNL
;
A
#
# COMPACT_ATOMS: atom_id res chain seq x y z
N MET A 1 -27.42 -17.37 -12.00
CA MET A 1 -26.67 -16.90 -10.82
C MET A 1 -25.21 -17.21 -11.11
N ILE A 2 -24.39 -16.18 -11.31
CA ILE A 2 -22.96 -16.35 -11.55
C ILE A 2 -22.35 -16.60 -10.17
N SER A 3 -21.72 -17.76 -9.98
CA SER A 3 -21.02 -18.09 -8.74
C SER A 3 -19.85 -17.13 -8.58
N ASP A 4 -19.92 -16.25 -7.58
CA ASP A 4 -18.76 -15.48 -7.13
C ASP A 4 -17.62 -16.45 -6.81
N PRO A 5 -16.39 -16.22 -7.31
CA PRO A 5 -15.25 -17.00 -6.86
C PRO A 5 -15.10 -16.71 -5.37
N GLN A 6 -15.26 -17.75 -4.54
CA GLN A 6 -14.95 -17.68 -3.12
C GLN A 6 -13.48 -17.29 -2.98
N PHE A 7 -13.23 -16.00 -2.72
CA PHE A 7 -11.93 -15.50 -2.29
C PHE A 7 -11.70 -16.07 -0.89
N THR A 8 -11.03 -17.22 -0.82
CA THR A 8 -10.57 -17.77 0.46
C THR A 8 -9.56 -16.81 1.07
N GLU A 9 -9.56 -16.66 2.39
CA GLU A 9 -8.62 -15.79 3.13
C GLU A 9 -7.15 -16.07 2.73
N ALA A 10 -6.82 -17.35 2.47
CA ALA A 10 -5.52 -17.77 1.96
C ALA A 10 -5.10 -17.12 0.62
N GLY A 11 -6.05 -16.85 -0.29
CA GLY A 11 -5.79 -16.19 -1.56
C GLY A 11 -5.58 -14.67 -1.45
N ILE A 12 -6.07 -14.06 -0.36
CA ILE A 12 -5.87 -12.64 -0.03
C ILE A 12 -4.44 -12.45 0.49
N ASP A 13 -4.00 -13.32 1.40
CA ASP A 13 -2.64 -13.30 1.96
C ASP A 13 -1.56 -13.47 0.89
N ASP A 14 -1.72 -14.43 -0.03
CA ASP A 14 -0.76 -14.67 -1.12
C ASP A 14 -0.57 -13.44 -2.04
N ARG A 15 -1.65 -12.70 -2.31
CA ARG A 15 -1.59 -11.48 -3.12
C ARG A 15 -0.89 -10.37 -2.35
N GLN A 16 -1.23 -10.19 -1.07
CA GLN A 16 -0.62 -9.17 -0.21
C GLN A 16 0.89 -9.39 -0.05
N ILE A 17 1.34 -10.64 0.13
CA ILE A 17 2.77 -11.01 0.18
C ILE A 17 3.47 -10.63 -1.12
N ARG A 18 2.88 -10.95 -2.28
CA ARG A 18 3.48 -10.59 -3.58
C ARG A 18 3.62 -9.08 -3.75
N VAL A 19 2.62 -8.30 -3.32
CA VAL A 19 2.71 -6.83 -3.37
C VAL A 19 3.80 -6.30 -2.47
N GLN A 20 3.94 -6.87 -1.27
CA GLN A 20 5.00 -6.51 -0.34
C GLN A 20 6.39 -6.72 -0.94
N SER A 21 6.61 -7.80 -1.70
CA SER A 21 7.86 -7.98 -2.43
C SER A 21 8.02 -7.01 -3.61
N LEU A 22 6.94 -6.74 -4.35
CA LEU A 22 6.99 -5.87 -5.54
C LEU A 22 7.27 -4.40 -5.20
N GLY A 23 6.86 -3.93 -4.01
CA GLY A 23 7.03 -2.54 -3.58
C GLY A 23 8.48 -2.04 -3.61
N GLN A 24 9.46 -2.95 -3.49
CA GLN A 24 10.88 -2.62 -3.54
C GLN A 24 11.37 -2.23 -4.95
N LEU A 25 10.68 -2.71 -5.98
CA LEU A 25 11.11 -2.60 -7.39
C LEU A 25 10.38 -1.50 -8.17
N ILE A 26 9.50 -0.75 -7.51
CA ILE A 26 8.67 0.25 -8.17
C ILE A 26 9.50 1.49 -8.49
N THR A 27 9.42 1.92 -9.75
CA THR A 27 10.01 3.13 -10.30
C THR A 27 8.91 4.06 -10.78
N THR A 28 9.26 5.27 -11.20
CA THR A 28 8.30 6.21 -11.82
C THR A 28 7.60 5.61 -13.05
N GLU A 29 8.28 4.75 -13.81
CA GLU A 29 7.76 4.20 -15.07
C GLU A 29 6.64 3.16 -14.83
N ASN A 30 6.75 2.37 -13.77
CA ASN A 30 5.79 1.30 -13.46
C ASN A 30 4.83 1.66 -12.30
N GLN A 31 4.96 2.84 -11.68
CA GLN A 31 4.12 3.32 -10.58
C GLN A 31 2.61 3.22 -10.90
N GLY A 32 2.19 3.65 -12.08
CA GLY A 32 0.78 3.59 -12.47
C GLY A 32 0.23 2.17 -12.65
N GLN A 33 1.07 1.21 -13.03
CA GLN A 33 0.68 -0.21 -13.09
C GLN A 33 0.57 -0.80 -11.69
N PHE A 34 1.51 -0.43 -10.80
CA PHE A 34 1.45 -0.80 -9.40
C PHE A 34 0.21 -0.25 -8.71
N GLU A 35 -0.16 1.02 -8.93
CA GLU A 35 -1.42 1.60 -8.45
C GLU A 35 -2.63 0.75 -8.85
N LYS A 36 -2.73 0.35 -10.13
CA LYS A 36 -3.84 -0.50 -10.61
C LYS A 36 -3.86 -1.85 -9.89
N LEU A 37 -2.69 -2.42 -9.65
CA LEU A 37 -2.56 -3.69 -8.93
C LEU A 37 -3.04 -3.54 -7.48
N LEU A 38 -2.64 -2.47 -6.79
CA LEU A 38 -3.08 -2.17 -5.43
C LEU A 38 -4.61 -2.06 -5.34
N ARG A 39 -5.26 -1.38 -6.30
CA ARG A 39 -6.73 -1.27 -6.34
C ARG A 39 -7.45 -2.59 -6.60
N GLY A 40 -6.77 -3.56 -7.20
CA GLY A 40 -7.32 -4.89 -7.48
C GLY A 40 -7.26 -5.86 -6.28
N ILE A 41 -6.76 -5.41 -5.14
CA ILE A 41 -6.55 -6.22 -3.94
C ILE A 41 -7.49 -5.74 -2.84
N SER A 42 -8.12 -6.70 -2.16
CA SER A 42 -8.84 -6.44 -0.92
C SER A 42 -7.82 -6.27 0.20
N TRP A 43 -7.65 -5.04 0.67
CA TRP A 43 -6.72 -4.74 1.75
C TRP A 43 -7.38 -4.90 3.11
N SER A 44 -6.68 -5.53 4.05
CA SER A 44 -7.05 -5.47 5.47
C SER A 44 -5.81 -5.56 6.36
N GLY A 45 -5.87 -4.92 7.53
CA GLY A 45 -4.85 -5.05 8.56
C GLY A 45 -3.56 -4.27 8.31
N VAL A 46 -2.43 -4.99 8.35
CA VAL A 46 -1.08 -4.43 8.37
C VAL A 46 -0.38 -4.65 7.04
N VAL A 47 0.18 -3.57 6.47
CA VAL A 47 1.03 -3.62 5.28
C VAL A 47 2.47 -3.38 5.70
N GLU A 48 3.33 -4.38 5.49
CA GLU A 48 4.77 -4.24 5.64
C GLU A 48 5.34 -3.44 4.45
N ILE A 49 5.91 -2.27 4.73
CA ILE A 49 6.47 -1.34 3.73
C ILE A 49 7.99 -1.16 3.88
N THR A 50 8.66 -1.97 4.71
CA THR A 50 10.12 -1.95 4.82
C THR A 50 10.76 -2.18 3.45
N ASP A 51 11.79 -1.38 3.13
CA ASP A 51 12.52 -1.37 1.86
C ASP A 51 11.69 -1.04 0.61
N TRP A 52 10.44 -0.61 0.76
CA TRP A 52 9.66 -0.16 -0.39
C TRP A 52 10.25 1.12 -0.97
N SER A 53 10.18 1.23 -2.30
CA SER A 53 10.58 2.47 -2.96
C SER A 53 9.62 3.61 -2.61
N LEU A 54 10.12 4.85 -2.71
CA LEU A 54 9.27 6.04 -2.54
C LEU A 54 8.05 6.00 -3.46
N TYR A 55 8.21 5.54 -4.70
CA TYR A 55 7.12 5.48 -5.68
C TYR A 55 6.05 4.46 -5.29
N ALA A 56 6.44 3.33 -4.70
CA ALA A 56 5.50 2.34 -4.17
C ALA A 56 4.70 2.89 -3.00
N ILE A 57 5.36 3.58 -2.06
CA ILE A 57 4.70 4.18 -0.89
C ILE A 57 3.77 5.31 -1.33
N GLU A 58 4.18 6.17 -2.26
CA GLU A 58 3.32 7.20 -2.85
C GLU A 58 2.07 6.59 -3.50
N ALA A 59 2.24 5.51 -4.27
CA ALA A 59 1.12 4.79 -4.89
C ALA A 59 0.17 4.20 -3.85
N LEU A 60 0.68 3.58 -2.79
CA LEU A 60 -0.12 3.02 -1.70
C LEU A 60 -0.92 4.09 -0.97
N ILE A 61 -0.28 5.19 -0.57
CA ILE A 61 -0.96 6.31 0.10
C ILE A 61 -2.06 6.87 -0.78
N LYS A 62 -1.81 7.02 -2.07
CA LYS A 62 -2.80 7.52 -3.03
C LYS A 62 -4.01 6.60 -3.10
N VAL A 63 -3.80 5.29 -3.25
CA VAL A 63 -4.89 4.31 -3.29
C VAL A 63 -5.67 4.32 -1.98
N CYS A 64 -4.99 4.35 -0.83
CA CYS A 64 -5.64 4.43 0.48
C CYS A 64 -6.46 5.72 0.64
N ALA A 65 -5.95 6.85 0.17
CA ALA A 65 -6.65 8.13 0.25
C ALA A 65 -7.84 8.21 -0.73
N ASP A 66 -7.73 7.63 -1.92
CA ASP A 66 -8.79 7.65 -2.93
C ASP A 66 -9.94 6.69 -2.58
N GLU A 67 -9.63 5.54 -1.98
CA GLU A 67 -10.61 4.51 -1.61
C GLU A 67 -11.00 4.54 -0.13
N ASN A 68 -10.50 5.53 0.62
CA ASN A 68 -10.73 5.71 2.05
C ASN A 68 -10.41 4.43 2.87
N LEU A 69 -9.30 3.78 2.51
CA LEU A 69 -8.84 2.57 3.18
C LEU A 69 -8.16 2.92 4.51
N SER A 70 -8.48 2.14 5.54
CA SER A 70 -7.86 2.24 6.85
C SER A 70 -6.84 1.11 7.03
N LEU A 71 -5.58 1.37 6.67
CA LEU A 71 -4.48 0.41 6.78
C LEU A 71 -3.46 0.85 7.81
N THR A 72 -2.93 -0.13 8.56
CA THR A 72 -1.75 0.09 9.39
C THR A 72 -0.51 -0.15 8.54
N LEU A 73 0.41 0.82 8.50
CA LEU A 73 1.68 0.67 7.81
C LEU A 73 2.74 0.24 8.81
N LYS A 74 3.49 -0.81 8.50
CA LYS A 74 4.63 -1.26 9.30
C LYS A 74 5.91 -0.97 8.56
N HIS A 75 6.86 -0.34 9.25
CA HIS A 75 8.21 -0.10 8.76
C HIS A 75 9.19 -0.53 9.87
N GLU A 76 9.93 -1.60 9.63
CA GLU A 76 10.76 -2.30 10.59
C GLU A 76 9.96 -2.65 11.87
N ALA A 77 10.32 -2.07 13.02
CA ALA A 77 9.62 -2.26 14.28
C ALA A 77 8.52 -1.21 14.54
N ARG A 78 8.33 -0.23 13.65
CA ARG A 78 7.40 0.89 13.83
C ARG A 78 6.08 0.62 13.11
N PHE A 79 4.99 1.05 13.74
CA PHE A 79 3.64 1.00 13.18
C PHE A 79 3.10 2.41 13.05
N PHE A 80 2.57 2.73 11.88
CA PHE A 80 1.91 3.99 11.57
C PHE A 80 0.44 3.69 11.28
N MET A 81 -0.46 4.38 11.98
CA MET A 81 -1.90 4.22 11.83
C MET A 81 -2.52 5.56 11.43
N PRO A 82 -2.46 5.93 10.14
CA PRO A 82 -2.99 7.21 9.69
C PRO A 82 -4.51 7.20 9.85
N ILE A 83 -5.06 8.21 10.54
CA ILE A 83 -6.51 8.40 10.64
C ILE A 83 -7.08 8.75 9.25
N HIS A 84 -6.34 9.57 8.50
CA HIS A 84 -6.61 9.88 7.11
C HIS A 84 -5.30 9.91 6.33
N PHE A 85 -5.29 9.25 5.17
CA PHE A 85 -4.18 9.35 4.24
C PHE A 85 -4.21 10.70 3.52
N PRO A 86 -3.07 11.41 3.43
CA PRO A 86 -3.03 12.71 2.78
C PRO A 86 -3.14 12.60 1.26
N GLN A 87 -3.73 13.64 0.65
CA GLN A 87 -3.85 13.77 -0.80
C GLN A 87 -2.97 14.90 -1.36
N GLY A 88 -2.77 14.88 -2.68
CA GLY A 88 -2.14 15.97 -3.42
C GLY A 88 -0.73 16.30 -2.93
N LYS A 89 -0.47 17.59 -2.64
CA LYS A 89 0.88 18.08 -2.32
C LYS A 89 1.48 17.48 -1.05
N MET A 90 0.66 17.04 -0.09
CA MET A 90 1.13 16.47 1.17
C MET A 90 1.55 15.00 1.05
N LEU A 91 1.04 14.29 0.04
CA LEU A 91 1.28 12.86 -0.15
C LEU A 91 2.77 12.52 -0.20
N LYS A 92 3.53 13.28 -1.01
CA LYS A 92 4.96 13.05 -1.18
C LYS A 92 5.77 13.30 0.10
N SER A 93 5.42 14.34 0.86
CA SER A 93 6.08 14.63 2.13
C SER A 93 5.80 13.55 3.17
N PHE A 94 4.55 13.07 3.22
CA PHE A 94 4.16 11.97 4.09
C PHE A 94 4.86 10.66 3.73
N ALA A 95 4.93 10.33 2.44
CA ALA A 95 5.66 9.16 1.94
C ALA A 95 7.14 9.19 2.36
N LYS A 96 7.80 10.35 2.24
CA LYS A 96 9.18 10.52 2.70
C LYS A 96 9.33 10.39 4.21
N ALA A 97 8.37 10.90 4.99
CA ALA A 97 8.40 10.78 6.45
C ALA A 97 8.27 9.32 6.91
N LEU A 98 7.43 8.52 6.25
CA LEU A 98 7.32 7.07 6.50
C LEU A 98 8.65 6.36 6.30
N ILE A 99 9.32 6.58 5.16
CA ILE A 99 10.61 5.93 4.84
C ILE A 99 11.70 6.36 5.82
N ALA A 100 11.71 7.65 6.17
CA ALA A 100 12.66 8.16 7.16
C ALA A 100 12.36 7.66 8.58
N GLY A 101 11.23 6.98 8.80
CA GLY A 101 10.74 6.55 10.11
C GLY A 101 10.33 7.71 11.02
N ASN A 102 10.18 8.94 10.50
CA ASN A 102 10.09 10.18 11.28
C ASN A 102 8.68 10.78 11.30
N LEU A 103 7.66 9.93 11.25
CA LEU A 103 6.26 10.37 11.33
C LEU A 103 5.85 10.76 12.74
#